data_AF-A0A969DX89-F1
#
_entry.id   AF-A0A969DX89-F1
#
_cell.length_a   1.000
_cell.length_b   1.000
_cell.length_c   1.000
_cell.angle_alpha   90.00
_cell.angle_beta   90.00
_cell.angle_gamma   90.00
#
_symmetry.space_group_name_H-M   'P 1'
#
loop_
_entity.id
_entity.type
_entity.pdbx_description
1 polymer ?
#
loop_
_entity_poly.entity_id
_entity_poly.type
_entity_poly.pdbx_seq_one_letter_code
_entity_poly.pdbx_strand_id
1 'polypeptide(L)'
;MSRPSKPYCNAMEPLVEQEVQRQISQLPANAIAHVNPADVVAYALNFLPSLYATTEEGWNWQQTRAKRELQGQISEAVCQGLMVVHQSPQRAESRLYSAEDSLFDAQRSLQELALYLGAPNLNWSSLVPTVKRAIFQVNQQALQQSLQQSSRSV
;
A
#
# COMPACT_ATOMS: atom_id res chain seq x y z
N MET A 1 -4.61 -1.51 -14.97
CA MET A 1 -6.08 -1.56 -14.87
C MET A 1 -6.48 -0.75 -13.65
N SER A 2 -7.02 0.45 -13.84
CA SER A 2 -7.54 1.28 -12.74
C SER A 2 -8.70 0.53 -12.07
N ARG A 3 -8.71 0.43 -10.74
CA ARG A 3 -9.85 -0.15 -10.02
C ARG A 3 -11.12 0.63 -10.44
N PRO A 4 -12.20 -0.03 -10.87
CA PRO A 4 -13.46 0.66 -11.09
C PRO A 4 -13.90 1.30 -9.77
N SER A 5 -14.32 2.57 -9.82
CA SER A 5 -15.05 3.21 -8.73
C SER A 5 -16.23 2.31 -8.38
N LYS A 6 -16.23 1.74 -7.18
CA LYS A 6 -17.30 0.84 -6.76
C LYS A 6 -18.55 1.69 -6.54
N PRO A 7 -19.70 1.40 -7.18
CA PRO A 7 -20.95 2.13 -6.96
C PRO A 7 -21.61 1.72 -5.63
N TYR A 8 -20.83 1.24 -4.67
CA TYR A 8 -21.24 0.81 -3.33
C TYR A 8 -20.09 0.95 -2.35
N CYS A 9 -20.39 1.22 -1.09
CA CYS A 9 -19.42 1.31 -0.01
C CYS A 9 -19.98 0.74 1.31
N ASN A 10 -19.10 0.29 2.20
CA ASN A 10 -19.48 -0.20 3.52
C ASN A 10 -19.49 0.96 4.52
N ALA A 11 -20.65 1.28 5.10
CA ALA A 11 -20.82 2.36 6.05
C ALA A 11 -20.05 2.16 7.37
N MET A 12 -19.58 0.94 7.66
CA MET A 12 -18.77 0.63 8.84
C MET A 12 -17.30 1.08 8.72
N GLU A 13 -16.75 1.15 7.50
CA GLU A 13 -15.33 1.49 7.28
C GLU A 13 -14.90 2.78 7.99
N PRO A 14 -15.54 3.95 7.76
CA PRO A 14 -15.11 5.19 8.41
C PRO A 14 -15.31 5.19 9.94
N LEU A 15 -16.31 4.45 10.44
CA LEU A 15 -16.57 4.36 11.89
C LEU A 15 -15.49 3.56 12.60
N VAL A 16 -15.07 2.45 11.98
CA VAL A 16 -13.99 1.60 12.50
C VAL A 16 -12.66 2.35 12.41
N GLU A 17 -12.34 3.01 11.29
CA GLU A 17 -11.14 3.83 11.15
C GLU A 17 -11.06 4.92 12.22
N GLN A 18 -12.17 5.62 12.47
CA GLN A 18 -12.25 6.64 13.51
C GLN A 18 -12.01 6.05 14.90
N GLU A 19 -12.60 4.89 15.22
CA GLU A 19 -12.42 4.24 16.52
C GLU A 19 -11.00 3.70 16.71
N VAL A 20 -10.38 3.14 15.66
CA VAL A 20 -8.97 2.73 15.67
C VAL A 20 -8.07 3.91 16.01
N GLN A 21 -8.24 5.04 15.31
CA GLN A 21 -7.46 6.25 15.59
C GLN A 21 -7.69 6.77 17.01
N ARG A 22 -8.95 6.73 17.49
CA ARG A 22 -9.32 7.14 18.85
C ARG A 22 -8.62 6.28 19.90
N GLN A 23 -8.64 4.95 19.76
CA GLN A 23 -8.01 4.03 20.72
C GLN A 23 -6.47 4.11 20.66
N ILE A 24 -5.88 4.18 19.46
CA ILE A 24 -4.42 4.32 19.30
C ILE A 24 -3.91 5.61 19.94
N SER A 25 -4.61 6.73 19.77
CA SER A 25 -4.22 8.02 20.38
C SER A 25 -4.23 8.03 21.92
N GLN A 26 -4.89 7.07 22.55
CA GLN A 26 -4.94 6.91 24.01
C GLN A 26 -3.83 5.99 24.56
N LEU A 27 -3.12 5.27 23.67
CA LEU A 27 -2.07 4.33 24.07
C LEU A 27 -0.69 5.00 24.04
N PRO A 28 0.24 4.59 24.92
CA PRO A 28 1.60 5.11 24.91
C PRO A 28 2.36 4.64 23.67
N ALA A 29 3.26 5.48 23.16
CA ALA A 29 3.94 5.25 21.87
C ALA A 29 4.70 3.90 21.80
N ASN A 30 5.25 3.43 22.91
CA ASN A 30 5.93 2.14 22.99
C ASN A 30 4.99 0.94 22.77
N ALA A 31 3.73 1.05 23.19
CA ALA A 31 2.73 -0.01 23.04
C ALA A 31 2.19 -0.12 21.60
N ILE A 32 2.34 0.92 20.78
CA ILE A 32 1.83 0.95 19.40
C ILE A 32 2.94 0.98 18.34
N ALA A 33 4.21 0.93 18.75
CA ALA A 33 5.37 1.09 17.84
C ALA A 33 5.38 0.10 16.67
N HIS A 34 4.81 -1.10 16.85
CA HIS A 34 4.76 -2.14 15.82
C HIS A 34 3.33 -2.41 15.32
N VAL A 35 2.34 -1.63 15.78
CA VAL A 35 0.94 -1.80 15.40
C VAL A 35 0.68 -1.03 14.12
N ASN A 36 0.26 -1.74 13.06
CA ASN A 36 -0.23 -1.10 11.85
C ASN A 36 -1.74 -0.86 11.97
N PRO A 37 -2.23 0.39 11.93
CA PRO A 37 -3.66 0.70 12.04
C PRO A 37 -4.51 -0.01 10.99
N ALA A 38 -4.00 -0.19 9.76
CA ALA A 38 -4.73 -0.88 8.69
C ALA A 38 -5.01 -2.35 9.02
N ASP A 39 -4.07 -3.03 9.69
CA ASP A 39 -4.24 -4.42 10.11
C ASP A 39 -5.32 -4.53 11.21
N VAL A 40 -5.42 -3.52 12.07
CA VAL A 40 -6.47 -3.42 13.11
C VAL A 40 -7.84 -3.14 12.49
N VAL A 41 -7.92 -2.21 11.53
CA VAL A 41 -9.16 -1.92 10.80
C VAL A 41 -9.66 -3.18 10.08
N ALA A 42 -8.78 -3.87 9.36
CA ALA A 42 -9.12 -5.10 8.66
C ALA A 42 -9.57 -6.21 9.63
N TYR A 43 -8.88 -6.37 10.76
CA TYR A 43 -9.32 -7.28 11.81
C TYR A 43 -10.72 -6.93 12.28
N ALA A 44 -10.95 -5.70 12.75
CA ALA A 44 -12.22 -5.28 13.31
C ALA A 44 -13.38 -5.41 12.31
N LEU A 45 -13.19 -5.01 11.06
CA LEU A 45 -14.21 -5.14 10.01
C LEU A 45 -14.61 -6.58 9.72
N ASN A 46 -13.70 -7.55 9.88
CA ASN A 46 -14.02 -8.98 9.72
C ASN A 46 -14.91 -9.53 10.85
N PHE A 47 -14.98 -8.85 12.00
CA PHE A 47 -15.84 -9.25 13.14
C PHE A 47 -17.17 -8.49 13.19
N LEU A 48 -17.34 -7.45 12.37
CA LEU A 48 -18.49 -6.58 12.40
C LEU A 48 -19.45 -6.88 11.24
N PRO A 49 -20.77 -6.64 11.40
CA PRO A 49 -21.70 -6.77 10.29
C PRO A 49 -21.36 -5.75 9.18
N SER A 50 -21.27 -6.22 7.94
CA SER A 50 -21.05 -5.33 6.79
C SER A 50 -22.33 -4.55 6.45
N LEU A 51 -22.25 -3.22 6.42
CA LEU A 51 -23.40 -2.34 6.14
C LEU A 51 -23.21 -1.62 4.80
N TYR A 52 -23.41 -2.35 3.71
CA TYR A 52 -23.25 -1.78 2.37
C TYR A 52 -24.42 -0.88 1.98
N ALA A 53 -24.09 0.19 1.25
CA ALA A 53 -25.05 1.10 0.62
C ALA A 53 -24.60 1.44 -0.80
N THR A 54 -25.57 1.61 -1.70
CA THR A 54 -25.39 2.05 -3.09
C THR A 54 -25.88 3.49 -3.31
N THR A 55 -26.48 4.12 -2.29
CA THR A 55 -26.98 5.49 -2.30
C THR A 55 -26.45 6.24 -1.08
N GLU A 56 -26.33 7.56 -1.21
CA GLU A 56 -25.90 8.43 -0.10
C GLU A 56 -26.88 8.40 1.08
N GLU A 57 -28.19 8.41 0.81
CA GLU A 57 -29.23 8.29 1.83
C GLU A 57 -29.12 6.96 2.60
N GLY A 58 -28.96 5.85 1.88
CA GLY A 58 -28.76 4.54 2.49
C GLY A 58 -27.50 4.49 3.34
N TRP A 59 -26.41 5.10 2.88
CA TRP A 59 -25.16 5.18 3.64
C TRP A 59 -25.32 5.99 4.94
N ASN A 60 -26.00 7.15 4.87
CA ASN A 60 -26.29 7.98 6.04
C ASN A 60 -27.18 7.27 7.06
N TRP A 61 -28.19 6.53 6.60
CA TRP A 61 -29.04 5.73 7.45
C TRP A 61 -28.25 4.61 8.15
N GLN A 62 -27.42 3.87 7.40
CA GLN A 62 -26.58 2.80 7.94
C GLN A 62 -25.58 3.34 8.96
N GLN A 63 -24.93 4.48 8.70
CA GLN A 63 -24.06 5.12 9.67
C GLN A 63 -24.79 5.52 10.96
N THR A 64 -25.98 6.12 10.83
CA THR A 64 -26.78 6.52 11.99
C THR A 64 -27.18 5.31 12.82
N ARG A 65 -27.60 4.23 12.16
CA ARG A 65 -27.91 2.96 12.81
C ARG A 65 -26.70 2.37 13.51
N ALA A 66 -25.56 2.27 12.83
CA ALA A 66 -24.32 1.74 13.39
C ALA A 66 -23.87 2.50 14.65
N LYS A 67 -23.91 3.84 14.62
CA LYS A 67 -23.59 4.68 15.77
C LYS A 67 -24.52 4.46 16.97
N ARG A 68 -25.78 4.10 16.72
CA ARG A 68 -26.77 3.84 17.79
C ARG A 68 -26.69 2.42 18.33
N GLU A 69 -26.56 1.43 17.45
CA GLU A 69 -26.75 0.01 17.78
C GLU A 69 -25.44 -0.77 17.92
N LEU A 70 -24.38 -0.35 17.20
CA LEU A 70 -23.16 -1.12 17.04
C LEU A 70 -21.93 -0.46 17.66
N GLN A 71 -22.05 0.74 18.24
CA GLN A 71 -20.90 1.46 18.79
C GLN A 71 -20.12 0.65 19.83
N GLY A 72 -20.81 -0.10 20.69
CA GLY A 72 -20.17 -1.01 21.66
C GLY A 72 -19.37 -2.12 20.98
N GLN A 73 -19.97 -2.76 19.96
CA GLN A 73 -19.31 -3.83 19.19
C GLN A 73 -18.12 -3.31 18.40
N ILE A 74 -18.22 -2.10 17.82
CA ILE A 74 -17.11 -1.43 17.13
C ILE A 74 -15.93 -1.24 18.09
N SER A 75 -16.21 -0.71 19.29
CA SER A 75 -15.18 -0.47 20.29
C SER A 75 -14.50 -1.76 20.75
N GLU A 76 -15.28 -2.82 20.99
CA GLU A 76 -14.77 -4.13 21.39
C GLU A 76 -13.94 -4.80 20.28
N ALA A 77 -14.43 -4.79 19.03
CA ALA A 77 -13.72 -5.37 17.89
C ALA A 77 -12.38 -4.68 17.63
N VAL A 78 -12.32 -3.34 17.75
CA VAL A 78 -11.09 -2.57 17.63
C VAL A 78 -10.12 -2.88 18.77
N CYS A 79 -10.61 -2.97 20.00
CA CYS A 79 -9.78 -3.32 21.17
C CYS A 79 -9.14 -4.71 21.00
N GLN A 80 -9.92 -5.70 20.59
CA GLN A 80 -9.40 -7.04 20.28
C GLN A 80 -8.41 -7.01 19.13
N GLY A 81 -8.68 -6.24 18.08
CA GLY A 81 -7.77 -6.07 16.95
C GLY A 81 -6.42 -5.50 17.37
N LEU A 82 -6.41 -4.48 18.25
CA LEU A 82 -5.18 -3.92 18.79
C LEU A 82 -4.38 -4.97 19.57
N MET A 83 -5.03 -5.76 20.42
CA MET A 83 -4.36 -6.84 21.16
C MET A 83 -3.75 -7.90 20.23
N VAL A 84 -4.51 -8.36 19.23
CA VAL A 84 -4.07 -9.42 18.32
C VAL A 84 -2.93 -8.95 17.42
N VAL A 85 -3.04 -7.74 16.86
CA VAL A 85 -2.01 -7.16 15.99
C VAL A 85 -0.73 -6.89 16.77
N HIS A 86 -0.85 -6.40 18.01
CA HIS A 86 0.31 -6.19 18.89
C HIS A 86 1.05 -7.50 19.21
N GLN A 87 0.33 -8.60 19.43
CA GLN A 87 0.94 -9.91 19.74
C GLN A 87 1.57 -10.60 18.51
N SER A 88 1.15 -10.25 17.29
CA SER A 88 1.60 -10.91 16.05
C SER A 88 2.18 -9.94 15.00
N PRO A 89 3.36 -9.33 15.24
CA PRO A 89 3.93 -8.32 14.32
C PRO A 89 4.36 -8.88 12.95
N GLN A 90 4.59 -10.20 12.83
CA GLN A 90 5.20 -10.83 11.64
C GLN A 90 4.28 -10.89 10.40
N ARG A 91 3.03 -10.43 10.47
CA ARG A 91 2.10 -10.45 9.32
C ARG A 91 2.44 -9.42 8.21
N ALA A 92 3.53 -8.68 8.35
CA ALA A 92 3.92 -7.61 7.42
C ALA A 92 4.38 -8.11 6.03
N GLU A 93 4.83 -9.36 5.90
CA GLU A 93 5.51 -9.86 4.69
C GLU A 93 4.59 -10.13 3.48
N SER A 94 3.27 -10.08 3.66
CA SER A 94 2.27 -10.32 2.59
C SER A 94 1.16 -9.27 2.57
N ARG A 95 1.48 -8.00 2.84
CA ARG A 95 0.49 -6.90 2.79
C ARG A 95 0.05 -6.61 1.36
N LEU A 96 -1.25 -6.36 1.21
CA LEU A 96 -1.79 -5.79 -0.03
C LEU A 96 -1.41 -4.31 -0.08
N TYR A 97 -0.61 -3.91 -1.05
CA TYR A 97 -0.31 -2.50 -1.30
C TYR A 97 -1.58 -1.77 -1.76
N SER A 98 -1.78 -0.53 -1.33
CA SER A 98 -2.78 0.32 -1.99
C SER A 98 -2.38 0.50 -3.45
N ALA A 99 -3.37 0.66 -4.33
CA ALA A 99 -3.11 0.98 -5.72
C ALA A 99 -2.36 2.32 -5.84
N GLU A 100 -2.58 3.24 -4.90
CA GLU A 100 -1.90 4.53 -4.81
C GLU A 100 -0.43 4.36 -4.38
N ASP A 101 -0.15 3.51 -3.38
CA ASP A 101 1.22 3.19 -2.94
C ASP A 101 2.02 2.57 -4.09
N SER A 102 1.40 1.61 -4.80
CA SER A 102 2.02 0.94 -5.94
C SER A 102 2.35 1.90 -7.08
N LEU A 103 1.50 2.91 -7.32
CA LEU A 103 1.73 3.91 -8.36
C LEU A 103 2.87 4.86 -7.94
N PHE A 104 2.90 5.28 -6.68
CA PHE A 104 3.93 6.15 -6.15
C PHE A 104 5.31 5.48 -6.16
N ASP A 105 5.39 4.21 -5.73
CA ASP A 105 6.63 3.44 -5.76
C ASP A 105 7.08 3.13 -7.19
N ALA A 106 6.15 2.83 -8.10
CA ALA A 106 6.46 2.67 -9.52
C ALA A 106 7.00 3.97 -10.13
N GLN A 107 6.40 5.12 -9.79
CA GLN A 107 6.84 6.45 -10.25
C GLN A 107 8.24 6.78 -9.70
N ARG A 108 8.49 6.52 -8.41
CA ARG A 108 9.81 6.70 -7.77
C ARG A 108 10.87 5.83 -8.46
N SER A 109 10.57 4.56 -8.66
CA SER A 109 11.49 3.62 -9.34
C SER A 109 11.82 4.07 -10.76
N LEU A 110 10.83 4.61 -11.48
CA LEU A 110 11.03 5.14 -12.83
C LEU A 110 11.92 6.39 -12.85
N GLN A 111 11.77 7.28 -11.87
CA GLN A 111 12.64 8.46 -11.72
C GLN A 111 14.08 8.06 -11.40
N GLU A 112 14.27 7.08 -10.52
CA GLU A 112 15.59 6.56 -10.21
C GLU A 112 16.26 5.92 -11.44
N LEU A 113 15.53 5.11 -12.20
CA LEU A 113 16.01 4.57 -13.47
C LEU A 113 16.34 5.66 -14.49
N ALA A 114 15.56 6.75 -14.55
CA ALA A 114 15.82 7.89 -15.43
C ALA A 114 17.19 8.53 -15.14
N LEU A 115 17.54 8.65 -13.85
CA LEU A 115 18.84 9.17 -13.41
C LEU A 115 19.99 8.25 -13.83
N TYR A 116 19.89 6.94 -13.55
CA TYR A 116 20.94 5.97 -13.89
C TYR A 116 21.15 5.82 -15.40
N LEU A 117 20.08 5.89 -16.18
CA LEU A 117 20.13 5.75 -17.64
C LEU A 117 20.47 7.06 -18.36
N GLY A 118 20.65 8.18 -17.63
CA GLY A 118 20.86 9.50 -18.22
C GLY A 118 19.72 9.94 -19.14
N ALA A 119 18.50 9.49 -18.87
CA ALA A 119 17.33 9.66 -19.72
C ALA A 119 16.25 10.49 -18.99
N PRO A 120 16.36 11.84 -18.99
CA PRO A 120 15.48 12.71 -18.19
C PRO A 120 14.00 12.65 -18.60
N ASN A 121 13.70 12.17 -19.82
CA ASN A 121 12.34 12.03 -20.35
C ASN A 121 11.85 10.56 -20.33
N LEU A 122 12.43 9.73 -19.45
CA LEU A 122 12.01 8.34 -19.31
C LEU A 122 10.57 8.26 -18.82
N ASN A 123 9.76 7.48 -19.53
CA ASN A 123 8.37 7.21 -19.18
C ASN A 123 8.04 5.74 -19.50
N TRP A 124 6.84 5.27 -19.16
CA TRP A 124 6.48 3.86 -19.31
C TRP A 124 6.55 3.33 -20.76
N SER A 125 6.27 4.17 -21.76
CA SER A 125 6.35 3.75 -23.17
C SER A 125 7.80 3.77 -23.70
N SER A 126 8.65 4.66 -23.17
CA SER A 126 10.07 4.75 -23.54
C SER A 126 10.99 3.88 -22.70
N LEU A 127 10.50 3.27 -21.62
CA LEU A 127 11.27 2.47 -20.68
C LEU A 127 11.99 1.29 -21.35
N VAL A 128 11.23 0.38 -21.96
CA VAL A 128 11.76 -0.83 -22.60
C VAL A 128 12.80 -0.52 -23.68
N PRO A 129 12.56 0.38 -24.66
CA PRO A 129 13.58 0.69 -25.67
C PRO A 129 14.83 1.36 -25.07
N THR A 130 14.68 2.19 -24.04
CA THR A 130 15.81 2.86 -23.38
C THR A 130 16.70 1.85 -22.64
N VAL A 131 16.09 0.93 -21.89
CA VAL A 131 16.82 -0.13 -21.18
C VAL A 131 17.52 -1.06 -22.17
N LYS A 132 16.86 -1.47 -23.26
CA LYS A 132 17.49 -2.29 -24.32
C LYS A 132 18.73 -1.62 -24.90
N ARG A 133 18.65 -0.33 -25.20
CA ARG A 133 19.79 0.45 -25.72
C ARG A 133 20.94 0.51 -24.71
N ALA A 134 20.64 0.78 -23.44
CA ALA A 134 21.65 0.87 -22.39
C ALA A 134 22.37 -0.47 -22.19
N ILE A 135 21.64 -1.58 -22.12
CA ILE A 135 22.23 -2.93 -22.02
C ILE A 135 23.12 -3.23 -23.23
N PHE A 136 22.67 -2.87 -24.44
CA PHE A 136 23.47 -3.09 -25.65
C PHE A 136 24.78 -2.30 -25.63
N GLN A 137 24.74 -1.04 -25.17
CA GLN A 137 25.94 -0.20 -25.05
C GLN A 137 26.95 -0.78 -24.04
N VAL A 138 26.48 -1.23 -22.88
CA VAL A 138 27.34 -1.86 -21.86
C VAL A 138 27.99 -3.13 -22.41
N ASN A 139 27.22 -3.99 -23.07
CA ASN A 139 27.75 -5.22 -23.66
C ASN A 139 28.81 -4.95 -24.75
N GLN A 140 28.61 -3.92 -25.59
CA GLN A 140 29.61 -3.52 -26.58
C GLN A 140 30.89 -2.98 -25.94
N GLN A 141 30.78 -2.16 -24.90
CA GLN A 141 31.94 -1.64 -24.17
C GLN A 141 32.75 -2.75 -23.51
N ALA A 142 32.07 -3.72 -22.88
CA ALA A 142 32.72 -4.88 -22.28
C ALA A 142 33.48 -5.73 -23.33
N LEU A 143 32.88 -5.94 -24.51
CA LEU A 143 33.52 -6.67 -25.61
C LEU A 143 34.75 -5.92 -26.17
N GLN A 144 34.70 -4.59 -26.26
CA GLN A 144 35.84 -3.79 -26.72
C GLN A 144 36.99 -3.82 -25.71
N GLN A 145 36.70 -3.80 -24.41
CA GLN A 145 37.71 -3.87 -23.36
C GLN A 145 38.45 -5.22 -23.33
N SER A 146 37.74 -6.34 -23.54
CA SER A 146 38.37 -7.67 -23.58
C SER A 146 39.28 -7.87 -24.81
N LEU A 147 38.90 -7.29 -25.96
CA LEU A 147 39.71 -7.29 -27.17
C LEU A 147 40.98 -6.43 -27.02
N GLN A 148 40.89 -5.28 -26.34
CA GLN A 148 42.05 -4.40 -26.10
C GLN A 148 43.06 -4.97 -25.09
N GLN A 149 42.60 -5.75 -24.10
CA GLN A 149 43.48 -6.42 -23.14
C GLN A 149 44.22 -7.62 -23.75
N SER A 150 43.57 -8.34 -24.67
CA SER A 150 44.20 -9.46 -25.40
C SER A 150 45.32 -8.98 -26.33
N SER A 151 45.20 -7.79 -26.92
CA SER A 151 46.20 -7.18 -27.81
C SER A 151 47.37 -6.50 -27.09
N ARG A 152 47.31 -6.32 -25.77
CA ARG A 152 48.41 -5.75 -24.95
C ARG A 152 49.27 -6.81 -24.26
N SER A 153 48.89 -8.08 -24.38
CA SER A 153 49.56 -9.22 -23.71
C SER A 153 50.46 -10.02 -24.65
N VAL A 154 50.76 -9.47 -25.84
CA VAL A 154 51.68 -10.00 -26.87
C VAL A 154 52.74 -8.93 -27.13
#